data_AF-A0A537PM52-F1
#
_entry.id   AF-A0A537PM52-F1
#
_cell.length_a   1.000
_cell.length_b   1.000
_cell.length_c   1.000
_cell.angle_alpha   90.00
_cell.angle_beta   90.00
_cell.angle_gamma   90.00
#
_symmetry.space_group_name_H-M   'P 1'
#
loop_
_entity.id
_entity.type
_entity.pdbx_description
1 polymer ?
#
loop_
_entity_poly.entity_id
_entity_poly.type
_entity_poly.pdbx_seq_one_letter_code
_entity_poly.pdbx_strand_id
1 'polypeptide(L)'
;MHTAVAGKDRAKALPPFGPVHLISPSQVFGMVSCALSLSWDELGQREEIMEKRIAVIGAGAIGGYTGGQLAHNGFDVTLIDPWPEHIERIRRDGLALEGMTEEEFVCARPATMHLTEAQELAKQKPIDIAMVAVKSYDTEWATRLIAHPTDTSCPYRTA
;
A
#
# COMPACT_ATOMS: atom_id res chain seq x y z
N MET A 1 40.23 -29.65 -16.87
CA MET A 1 38.89 -29.05 -16.97
C MET A 1 38.94 -27.75 -16.17
N HIS A 2 38.71 -26.62 -16.85
CA HIS A 2 39.08 -25.24 -16.48
C HIS A 2 38.64 -24.84 -15.04
N THR A 3 39.43 -24.25 -14.12
CA THR A 3 40.15 -22.93 -14.06
C THR A 3 39.27 -21.72 -14.44
N ALA A 4 39.18 -20.57 -13.76
CA ALA A 4 39.83 -20.01 -12.56
C ALA A 4 39.27 -18.58 -12.28
N VAL A 5 39.46 -18.12 -11.03
CA VAL A 5 39.80 -16.75 -10.58
C VAL A 5 38.72 -15.65 -10.39
N ALA A 6 38.86 -15.04 -9.21
CA ALA A 6 38.15 -13.92 -8.62
C ALA A 6 38.67 -12.54 -9.08
N GLY A 7 37.86 -11.49 -8.86
CA GLY A 7 38.36 -10.14 -8.57
C GLY A 7 37.83 -8.99 -9.44
N LYS A 8 36.93 -8.21 -8.83
CA LYS A 8 36.79 -6.73 -8.78
C LYS A 8 36.85 -5.88 -10.07
N ASP A 9 35.86 -4.98 -10.12
CA ASP A 9 35.73 -3.73 -10.88
C ASP A 9 35.18 -3.76 -12.32
N ARG A 10 34.22 -2.83 -12.49
CA ARG A 10 33.66 -2.23 -13.72
C ARG A 10 32.40 -2.87 -14.31
N ALA A 11 31.29 -2.22 -14.00
CA ALA A 11 30.41 -1.56 -14.97
C ALA A 11 30.59 -2.01 -16.44
N LYS A 12 29.60 -2.74 -16.96
CA LYS A 12 28.91 -2.45 -18.23
C LYS A 12 27.92 -3.57 -18.58
N ALA A 13 26.67 -3.18 -18.75
CA ALA A 13 25.86 -3.61 -19.90
C ALA A 13 24.79 -2.54 -20.16
N LEU A 14 25.21 -1.34 -20.58
CA LEU A 14 24.34 -0.46 -21.34
C LEU A 14 24.10 -1.10 -22.71
N PRO A 15 22.87 -1.11 -23.24
CA PRO A 15 22.58 -1.65 -24.55
C PRO A 15 23.28 -0.86 -25.66
N PRO A 16 23.59 -1.50 -26.80
CA PRO A 16 24.40 -0.95 -27.88
C PRO A 16 23.71 0.26 -28.52
N PHE A 17 24.52 1.30 -28.80
CA PHE A 17 24.12 2.49 -29.53
C PHE A 17 23.47 2.11 -30.87
N GLY A 18 22.16 2.30 -30.97
CA GLY A 18 21.41 2.32 -32.22
C GLY A 18 21.78 3.55 -33.07
N PRO A 19 21.27 3.64 -34.31
CA PRO A 19 21.67 4.68 -35.26
C PRO A 19 21.45 6.06 -34.64
N VAL A 20 22.48 6.90 -34.75
CA VAL A 20 22.44 8.31 -34.35
C VAL A 20 21.49 9.02 -35.33
N HIS A 21 20.19 8.91 -35.07
CA HIS A 21 19.22 9.81 -35.65
C HIS A 21 19.52 11.19 -35.06
N LEU A 22 19.81 12.16 -35.93
CA LEU A 22 19.83 13.57 -35.60
C LEU A 22 18.41 13.96 -35.13
N ILE A 23 18.14 13.75 -33.85
CA ILE A 23 16.91 14.17 -33.21
C ILE A 23 17.05 15.68 -32.99
N SER A 24 16.15 16.44 -33.60
CA SER A 24 16.02 17.88 -33.39
C SER A 24 15.94 18.18 -31.87
N PRO A 25 16.60 19.22 -31.34
CA PRO A 25 16.52 19.60 -29.93
C PRO A 25 15.08 19.70 -29.39
N SER A 26 14.10 20.02 -30.25
CA SER A 26 12.68 20.08 -29.89
C SER A 26 12.02 18.72 -29.60
N GLN A 27 12.51 17.63 -30.19
CA GLN A 27 11.96 16.28 -29.95
C GLN A 27 12.51 15.64 -28.67
N VAL A 28 13.76 15.95 -28.31
CA VAL A 28 14.34 15.53 -27.01
C VAL A 28 13.63 16.24 -25.86
N PHE A 29 13.29 17.52 -26.02
CA PHE A 29 12.56 18.27 -24.99
C PHE A 29 11.15 17.71 -24.75
N GLY A 30 10.43 17.32 -25.81
CA GLY A 30 9.09 16.72 -25.68
C GLY A 30 9.09 15.34 -25.00
N MET A 31 10.05 14.48 -25.32
CA MET A 31 10.11 13.13 -24.77
C MET A 31 10.62 13.10 -23.32
N VAL A 32 11.58 13.97 -22.98
CA VAL A 32 12.07 14.15 -21.60
C VAL A 32 11.02 14.87 -20.75
N SER A 33 10.29 15.84 -21.31
CA SER A 33 9.17 16.49 -20.62
C SER A 33 8.03 15.51 -20.33
N CYS A 34 7.72 14.58 -21.23
CA CYS A 34 6.64 13.60 -21.05
C CYS A 34 7.03 12.49 -20.05
N ALA A 35 8.27 12.00 -20.10
CA ALA A 35 8.78 11.02 -19.14
C ALA A 35 8.97 11.62 -17.74
N LEU A 36 9.42 12.87 -17.64
CA LEU A 36 9.47 13.59 -16.38
C LEU A 36 8.06 13.93 -15.89
N SER A 37 7.15 14.43 -16.74
CA SER A 37 5.78 14.76 -16.31
C SER A 37 5.02 13.55 -15.80
N LEU A 38 5.16 12.38 -16.41
CA LEU A 38 4.59 11.13 -15.87
C LEU A 38 5.16 10.81 -14.48
N SER A 39 6.47 11.00 -14.26
CA SER A 39 7.06 10.80 -12.93
C SER A 39 6.59 11.84 -11.91
N TRP A 40 6.35 13.09 -12.30
CA TRP A 40 5.84 14.14 -11.42
C TRP A 40 4.35 13.95 -11.10
N ASP A 41 3.54 13.56 -12.08
CA ASP A 41 2.12 13.21 -11.90
C ASP A 41 1.98 11.94 -11.04
N GLU A 42 2.81 10.92 -11.27
CA GLU A 42 2.85 9.70 -10.45
C GLU A 42 3.34 9.97 -9.03
N LEU A 43 4.37 10.80 -8.84
CA LEU A 43 4.84 11.19 -7.51
C LEU A 43 3.78 12.04 -6.78
N GLY A 44 3.12 12.97 -7.48
CA GLY A 44 2.04 13.78 -6.92
C GLY A 44 0.82 12.94 -6.51
N GLN A 45 0.41 11.97 -7.34
CA GLN A 45 -0.65 11.02 -6.99
C GLN A 45 -0.24 10.13 -5.81
N ARG A 46 1.04 9.72 -5.73
CA ARG A 46 1.54 8.93 -4.59
C ARG A 46 1.52 9.73 -3.30
N GLU A 47 1.95 10.98 -3.32
CA GLU A 47 1.92 11.87 -2.15
C GLU A 47 0.48 12.10 -1.68
N GLU A 48 -0.45 12.35 -2.62
CA GLU A 48 -1.89 12.48 -2.31
C GLU A 48 -2.47 11.19 -1.68
N ILE A 49 -2.10 10.00 -2.17
CA ILE A 49 -2.58 8.72 -1.62
C ILE A 49 -1.91 8.41 -0.27
N MET A 50 -0.66 8.82 -0.06
CA MET A 50 0.02 8.65 1.23
C MET A 50 -0.58 9.53 2.33
N GLU A 51 -1.18 10.67 1.99
CA GLU A 51 -1.96 11.50 2.92
C GLU A 51 -3.37 10.97 3.21
N LYS A 52 -3.86 10.01 2.41
CA LYS A 52 -5.18 9.40 2.60
C LYS A 52 -5.15 8.38 3.71
N ARG A 53 -6.19 8.42 4.53
CA ARG A 53 -6.36 7.51 5.64
C ARG A 53 -7.04 6.22 5.18
N ILE A 54 -6.36 5.09 5.37
CA ILE A 54 -6.82 3.78 4.92
C ILE A 54 -7.24 2.95 6.14
N ALA A 55 -8.46 2.43 6.12
CA ALA A 55 -8.92 1.46 7.11
C ALA A 55 -9.10 0.08 6.47
N VAL A 56 -8.53 -0.94 7.09
CA VAL A 56 -8.68 -2.33 6.67
C VAL A 56 -9.50 -3.06 7.72
N ILE A 57 -10.71 -3.50 7.35
CA ILE A 57 -11.61 -4.25 8.22
C ILE A 57 -11.38 -5.73 7.96
N GLY A 58 -10.88 -6.44 8.97
CA GLY A 58 -10.44 -7.82 8.90
C GLY A 58 -8.92 -7.89 8.73
N ALA A 59 -8.19 -8.13 9.82
CA ALA A 59 -6.74 -8.36 9.83
C ALA A 59 -6.38 -9.83 9.59
N GLY A 60 -7.24 -10.59 8.91
CA GLY A 60 -6.95 -11.96 8.50
C GLY A 60 -5.85 -12.05 7.42
N ALA A 61 -5.70 -13.20 6.76
CA ALA A 61 -4.63 -13.42 5.78
C ALA A 61 -4.53 -12.32 4.71
N ILE A 62 -5.65 -11.98 4.04
CA ILE A 62 -5.64 -10.98 2.94
C ILE A 62 -5.52 -9.55 3.47
N GLY A 63 -6.33 -9.18 4.47
CA GLY A 63 -6.34 -7.82 4.99
C GLY A 63 -5.08 -7.48 5.80
N GLY A 64 -4.56 -8.43 6.56
CA GLY A 64 -3.26 -8.32 7.22
C GLY A 64 -2.12 -8.20 6.21
N TYR A 65 -2.06 -9.08 5.20
CA TYR A 65 -1.01 -9.00 4.18
C TYR A 65 -1.04 -7.67 3.42
N THR A 66 -2.22 -7.28 2.93
CA THR A 66 -2.36 -6.05 2.14
C THR A 66 -2.15 -4.80 3.00
N GLY A 67 -2.78 -4.73 4.16
CA GLY A 67 -2.65 -3.60 5.08
C GLY A 67 -1.25 -3.47 5.68
N GLY A 68 -0.57 -4.60 5.92
CA GLY A 68 0.82 -4.61 6.37
C GLY A 68 1.79 -4.16 5.28
N GLN A 69 1.60 -4.58 4.02
CA GLN A 69 2.40 -4.08 2.89
C GLN A 69 2.20 -2.58 2.69
N LEU A 70 0.96 -2.09 2.80
CA LEU A 70 0.66 -0.66 2.73
C LEU A 70 1.34 0.10 3.89
N ALA A 71 1.24 -0.41 5.12
CA ALA A 71 1.92 0.21 6.26
C ALA A 71 3.45 0.18 6.12
N HIS A 72 4.03 -0.87 5.56
CA HIS A 72 5.47 -0.95 5.28
C HIS A 72 5.92 0.11 4.27
N ASN A 73 5.07 0.43 3.29
CA ASN A 73 5.33 1.49 2.31
C ASN A 73 5.01 2.91 2.83
N GLY A 74 4.65 3.06 4.11
CA GLY A 74 4.45 4.37 4.75
C GLY A 74 3.07 4.98 4.55
N PHE A 75 2.07 4.20 4.09
CA PHE A 75 0.68 4.67 4.05
C PHE A 75 0.07 4.71 5.47
N ASP A 76 -0.84 5.64 5.72
CA ASP A 76 -1.59 5.72 6.98
C ASP A 76 -2.68 4.63 7.02
N VAL A 77 -2.31 3.45 7.52
CA VAL A 77 -3.18 2.27 7.58
C VAL A 77 -3.54 1.94 9.01
N THR A 78 -4.84 1.79 9.25
CA THR A 78 -5.40 1.23 10.49
C THR A 78 -6.02 -0.14 10.21
N LEU A 79 -5.53 -1.19 10.88
CA LEU A 79 -6.14 -2.52 10.87
C LEU A 79 -7.20 -2.62 11.97
N ILE A 80 -8.40 -3.08 11.61
CA ILE A 80 -9.52 -3.26 12.53
C ILE A 80 -9.95 -4.73 12.48
N ASP A 81 -9.96 -5.42 13.61
CA ASP A 81 -10.37 -6.83 13.67
C ASP A 81 -11.15 -7.15 14.97
N PRO A 82 -12.15 -8.04 14.91
CA PRO A 82 -12.88 -8.51 16.09
C PRO A 82 -12.06 -9.46 16.99
N TRP A 83 -10.88 -9.92 16.57
CA TRP A 83 -10.04 -10.83 17.36
C TRP A 83 -9.04 -10.06 18.22
N PRO A 84 -9.29 -9.90 19.54
CA PRO A 84 -8.47 -9.06 20.41
C PRO A 84 -7.04 -9.58 20.55
N GLU A 85 -6.84 -10.89 20.71
CA GLU A 85 -5.49 -11.45 20.86
C GLU A 85 -4.64 -11.24 19.61
N HIS A 86 -5.26 -11.23 18.43
CA HIS A 86 -4.56 -10.98 17.17
C HIS A 86 -4.12 -9.51 17.06
N ILE A 87 -5.02 -8.58 17.37
CA ILE A 87 -4.73 -7.14 17.38
C ILE A 87 -3.64 -6.80 18.40
N GLU A 88 -3.74 -7.31 19.62
CA GLU A 88 -2.72 -7.07 20.66
C GLU A 88 -1.37 -7.67 20.28
N ARG A 89 -1.36 -8.81 19.59
CA ARG A 89 -0.12 -9.38 19.07
C ARG A 89 0.53 -8.48 18.03
N ILE A 90 -0.25 -7.97 17.07
CA ILE A 90 0.26 -7.03 16.05
C ILE A 90 0.74 -5.74 16.72
N ARG A 91 0.01 -5.22 17.70
CA ARG A 91 0.36 -4.01 18.45
C ARG A 91 1.69 -4.16 19.20
N ARG A 92 1.93 -5.32 19.81
CA ARG A 92 3.14 -5.63 20.58
C ARG A 92 4.34 -5.98 19.69
N ASP A 93 4.16 -6.93 18.78
CA ASP A 93 5.25 -7.57 18.05
C ASP A 93 5.44 -6.98 16.64
N GLY A 94 4.44 -6.27 16.11
CA GLY A 94 4.32 -5.94 14.70
C GLY A 94 3.64 -7.05 13.90
N LEU A 95 3.37 -6.76 12.63
CA LEU A 95 2.85 -7.71 11.68
C LEU A 95 3.99 -8.22 10.80
N ALA A 96 4.36 -9.48 11.00
CA ALA A 96 5.29 -10.19 10.14
C ALA A 96 4.53 -10.75 8.93
N LEU A 97 4.97 -10.39 7.73
CA LEU A 97 4.47 -10.88 6.47
C LEU A 97 5.54 -11.76 5.84
N GLU A 98 5.18 -13.00 5.54
CA GLU A 98 6.01 -13.95 4.81
C GLU A 98 5.47 -14.07 3.39
N GLY A 99 6.31 -13.81 2.40
CA GLY A 99 6.01 -14.09 0.99
C GLY A 99 6.44 -15.49 0.57
N MET A 100 6.50 -15.72 -0.75
CA MET A 100 6.97 -17.00 -1.30
C MET A 100 8.49 -17.13 -1.28
N THR A 101 9.22 -16.01 -1.17
CA THR A 101 10.67 -15.99 -1.02
C THR A 101 11.11 -15.30 0.27
N GLU A 102 12.33 -15.61 0.76
CA GLU A 102 12.87 -15.02 2.00
C GLU A 102 13.04 -13.49 1.89
N GLU A 103 13.25 -12.95 0.70
CA GLU A 103 13.38 -11.50 0.49
C GLU A 103 12.04 -10.74 0.63
N GLU A 104 10.91 -11.44 0.64
CA GLU A 104 9.58 -10.87 0.83
C GLU A 104 9.17 -10.82 2.31
N PHE A 105 10.08 -11.14 3.25
CA PHE A 105 9.80 -10.98 4.67
C PHE A 105 9.74 -9.51 5.08
N VAL A 106 8.55 -9.05 5.44
CA VAL A 106 8.30 -7.67 5.82
C VAL A 106 7.73 -7.61 7.23
N CYS A 107 8.38 -6.83 8.10
CA CYS A 107 7.84 -6.50 9.41
C CYS A 107 7.26 -5.08 9.38
N ALA A 108 5.93 -4.99 9.41
CA ALA A 108 5.20 -3.73 9.45
C ALA A 108 4.64 -3.46 10.85
N ARG A 109 4.48 -2.18 11.20
CA ARG A 109 3.82 -1.78 12.46
C ARG A 109 2.62 -0.86 12.16
N PRO A 110 1.57 -1.40 11.53
CA PRO A 110 0.37 -0.63 11.25
C PRO A 110 -0.29 -0.17 12.55
N ALA A 111 -1.08 0.92 12.49
CA ALA A 111 -2.00 1.23 13.56
C ALA A 111 -3.04 0.10 13.67
N THR A 112 -3.41 -0.25 14.88
CA THR A 112 -4.34 -1.35 15.13
C THR A 112 -5.43 -0.91 16.08
N MET A 113 -6.65 -1.35 15.81
CA MET A 113 -7.83 -1.02 16.59
C MET A 113 -8.66 -2.28 16.78
N HIS A 114 -9.08 -2.55 18.01
CA HIS A 114 -10.02 -3.62 18.25
C HIS A 114 -11.42 -3.18 17.77
N LEU A 115 -12.29 -4.12 17.41
CA LEU A 115 -13.65 -3.77 16.99
C LEU A 115 -14.42 -2.95 18.04
N THR A 116 -14.19 -3.21 19.33
CA THR A 116 -14.81 -2.43 20.43
C THR A 116 -14.22 -1.04 20.61
N GLU A 117 -13.19 -0.67 19.86
CA GLU A 117 -12.59 0.66 19.82
C GLU A 117 -13.07 1.44 18.57
N ALA A 118 -13.84 0.82 17.67
CA ALA A 118 -14.27 1.41 16.40
C ALA A 118 -15.05 2.73 16.56
N GLN A 119 -15.71 2.97 17.70
CA GLN A 119 -16.35 4.27 18.00
C GLN A 119 -15.36 5.45 18.00
N GLU A 120 -14.06 5.19 18.20
CA GLU A 120 -13.04 6.23 18.16
C GLU A 120 -12.81 6.76 16.75
N LEU A 121 -13.14 5.97 15.71
CA LEU A 121 -13.07 6.40 14.31
C LEU A 121 -13.94 7.63 14.07
N ALA A 122 -15.09 7.74 14.74
CA ALA A 122 -15.99 8.89 14.62
C ALA A 122 -15.42 10.19 15.21
N LYS A 123 -14.41 10.12 16.08
CA LYS A 123 -13.73 11.27 16.68
C LYS A 123 -12.52 11.75 15.86
N GLN A 124 -12.11 10.96 14.87
CA GLN A 124 -10.91 11.17 14.08
C GLN A 124 -11.28 11.72 12.69
N LYS A 125 -10.27 12.04 11.88
CA LYS A 125 -10.48 12.40 10.47
C LYS A 125 -11.24 11.25 9.77
N PRO A 126 -12.20 11.56 8.87
CA PRO A 126 -12.86 10.55 8.04
C PRO A 126 -11.85 9.65 7.32
N ILE A 127 -12.26 8.42 7.09
CA ILE A 127 -11.48 7.42 6.38
C ILE A 127 -11.72 7.65 4.89
N ASP A 128 -10.64 7.84 4.14
CA ASP A 128 -10.69 8.12 2.71
C ASP A 128 -10.86 6.83 1.90
N ILE A 129 -10.26 5.73 2.38
CA ILE A 129 -10.28 4.43 1.72
C ILE A 129 -10.59 3.34 2.74
N ALA A 130 -11.67 2.58 2.51
CA ALA A 130 -12.04 1.43 3.33
C ALA A 130 -11.87 0.12 2.55
N MET A 131 -11.06 -0.79 3.09
CA MET A 131 -10.86 -2.14 2.55
C MET A 131 -11.60 -3.14 3.43
N VAL A 132 -12.61 -3.80 2.89
CA VAL A 132 -13.36 -4.85 3.59
C VAL A 132 -12.77 -6.21 3.22
N ALA A 133 -11.99 -6.79 4.12
CA ALA A 133 -11.27 -8.05 3.95
C ALA A 133 -11.74 -9.12 4.97
N VAL A 134 -13.02 -9.09 5.33
CA VAL A 134 -13.69 -10.11 6.14
C VAL A 134 -14.25 -11.23 5.27
N LYS A 135 -14.69 -12.32 5.90
CA LYS A 135 -15.42 -13.37 5.18
C LYS A 135 -16.77 -12.83 4.67
N SER A 136 -17.26 -13.39 3.56
CA SER A 136 -18.39 -12.84 2.80
C SER A 136 -19.67 -12.60 3.61
N TYR A 137 -19.92 -13.42 4.63
CA TYR A 137 -21.09 -13.29 5.49
C TYR A 137 -21.03 -12.09 6.45
N ASP A 138 -19.84 -11.55 6.73
CA ASP A 138 -19.65 -10.38 7.59
C ASP A 138 -19.55 -9.08 6.76
N THR A 139 -19.47 -9.16 5.43
CA THR A 139 -19.22 -8.02 4.55
C THR A 139 -20.26 -6.91 4.74
N GLU A 140 -21.55 -7.23 4.80
CA GLU A 140 -22.61 -6.23 4.97
C GLU A 140 -22.45 -5.45 6.27
N TRP A 141 -22.24 -6.15 7.38
CA TRP A 141 -22.04 -5.51 8.68
C TRP A 141 -20.74 -4.69 8.72
N ALA A 142 -19.65 -5.20 8.15
CA ALA A 142 -18.35 -4.52 8.10
C ALA A 142 -18.43 -3.22 7.27
N THR A 143 -19.16 -3.23 6.15
CA THR A 143 -19.41 -2.03 5.35
C THR A 143 -20.25 -1.02 6.12
N ARG A 144 -21.27 -1.45 6.87
CA ARG A 144 -22.08 -0.54 7.70
C ARG A 144 -21.29 0.07 8.86
N LEU A 145 -20.35 -0.69 9.45
CA LEU A 145 -19.47 -0.20 10.53
C LEU A 145 -18.62 0.99 10.07
N ILE A 146 -18.06 0.91 8.85
CA ILE A 146 -17.14 1.92 8.32
C ILE A 146 -17.87 3.07 7.61
N ALA A 147 -19.12 2.86 7.18
CA ALA A 147 -19.91 3.87 6.49
C ALA A 147 -20.11 5.11 7.37
N HIS A 148 -19.59 6.25 6.92
CA HIS A 148 -19.73 7.49 7.65
C HIS A 148 -21.11 8.13 7.38
N PRO A 149 -21.79 8.73 8.38
CA PRO A 149 -23.11 9.32 8.20
C PRO A 149 -23.17 10.46 7.18
N THR A 150 -22.04 11.03 6.76
CA THR A 150 -21.97 12.07 5.73
C THR A 150 -21.60 11.56 4.34
N ASP A 151 -21.26 10.27 4.18
CA ASP A 151 -20.94 9.68 2.87
C ASP A 151 -22.21 9.48 2.02
N THR A 152 -22.53 10.48 1.20
CA THR A 152 -23.65 10.43 0.24
C THR A 152 -23.33 9.65 -1.02
N SER A 153 -22.07 9.19 -1.19
CA SER A 153 -21.64 8.44 -2.37
C SER A 153 -21.93 6.95 -2.24
N CYS A 154 -22.07 6.43 -1.02
CA CYS A 154 -22.37 5.02 -0.78
C CYS A 154 -23.82 4.65 -1.17
N PRO A 155 -24.03 3.80 -2.20
CA PRO A 155 -25.36 3.43 -2.69
C PRO A 155 -26.11 2.48 -1.74
N TYR A 156 -25.45 1.97 -0.70
CA TYR A 156 -26.01 1.05 0.29
C TYR A 156 -26.42 1.73 1.60
N ARG A 157 -26.49 3.07 1.61
CA ARG A 157 -27.06 3.83 2.72
C ARG A 157 -28.55 3.49 2.84
N THR A 158 -28.88 2.54 3.71
CA THR A 158 -30.27 2.30 4.12
C THR A 158 -30.76 3.53 4.89
N ALA A 159 -31.86 4.11 4.41
CA ALA A 159 -32.63 5.16 5.08
C ALA A 159 -33.24 4.68 6.39
#